data_AF-A0A0B7IML5-F1
#
_entry.id   AF-A0A0B7IML5-F1
#
_cell.length_a   1.000
_cell.length_b   1.000
_cell.length_c   1.000
_cell.angle_alpha   90.00
_cell.angle_beta   90.00
_cell.angle_gamma   90.00
#
_symmetry.space_group_name_H-M   'P 1'
#
loop_
_entity.id
_entity.type
_entity.pdbx_description
1 polymer ?
#
loop_
_entity_poly.entity_id
_entity_poly.type
_entity_poly.pdbx_seq_one_letter_code
_entity_poly.pdbx_strand_id
1 'polypeptide(L)'
;MSEKETNEYGGLLKKNPKLGVLVLILIGVAFLVYAYITHNDLTQWEQEGGTRPMNRLFAVVYDMVGVWGVTSLLAAGGFFFFYQAYTAYNKLLKK
;
A
#
# COMPACT_ATOMS: atom_id res chain seq x y z
N MET A 1 10.78 9.70 29.83
CA MET A 1 9.46 9.07 29.61
C MET A 1 9.67 7.93 28.63
N SER A 2 9.26 6.74 29.05
CA SER A 2 9.67 5.42 28.55
C SER A 2 9.58 5.21 27.04
N GLU A 3 10.59 4.50 26.52
CA GLU A 3 10.62 3.81 25.24
C GLU A 3 9.26 3.21 24.88
N LYS A 4 8.63 3.74 23.85
CA LYS A 4 7.71 2.96 23.01
C LYS A 4 8.43 2.77 21.70
N GLU A 5 9.33 1.78 21.68
CA GLU A 5 9.72 1.15 20.43
C GLU A 5 8.43 0.76 19.70
N THR A 6 8.08 1.52 18.68
CA THR A 6 7.09 1.15 17.67
C THR A 6 7.64 -0.03 16.89
N ASN A 7 7.70 -1.18 17.55
CA ASN A 7 8.14 -2.47 17.05
C ASN A 7 6.90 -3.29 16.67
N GLU A 8 5.96 -2.66 15.96
CA GLU A 8 4.73 -3.32 15.48
C GLU A 8 4.97 -4.32 14.35
N TYR A 9 6.21 -4.46 13.88
CA TYR A 9 6.64 -5.60 13.05
C TYR A 9 7.01 -6.84 13.88
N GLY A 10 6.93 -6.73 15.22
CA GLY A 10 7.62 -7.56 16.20
C GLY A 10 7.18 -9.02 16.33
N GLY A 11 6.15 -9.47 15.62
CA GLY A 11 5.72 -10.88 15.65
C GLY A 11 6.35 -11.72 14.54
N LEU A 12 6.02 -11.38 13.29
CA LEU A 12 6.40 -12.17 12.11
C LEU A 12 7.86 -11.97 11.71
N LEU A 13 8.38 -10.72 11.74
CA LEU A 13 9.79 -10.46 11.40
C LEU A 13 10.76 -11.00 12.46
N LYS A 14 10.37 -11.08 13.74
CA LYS A 14 11.21 -11.66 14.81
C LYS A 14 11.34 -13.17 14.69
N LYS A 15 10.26 -13.87 14.35
CA LYS A 15 10.25 -15.35 14.31
C LYS A 15 10.82 -15.91 13.01
N ASN A 16 10.48 -15.32 11.86
CA ASN A 16 10.98 -15.73 10.54
C ASN A 16 11.20 -14.50 9.65
N PRO A 17 12.36 -13.84 9.74
CA PRO A 17 12.59 -12.56 9.07
C PRO A 17 12.51 -12.63 7.53
N LYS A 18 12.98 -13.73 6.92
CA LYS A 18 12.84 -13.96 5.46
C LYS A 18 11.38 -14.05 5.03
N LEU A 19 10.55 -14.73 5.83
CA LEU A 19 9.11 -14.87 5.54
C LEU A 19 8.38 -13.55 5.70
N GLY A 20 8.74 -12.74 6.71
CA GLY A 20 8.15 -11.40 6.85
C GLY A 20 8.53 -10.44 5.72
N VAL A 21 9.75 -10.51 5.18
CA VAL A 21 10.12 -9.77 3.96
C VAL A 21 9.25 -10.20 2.78
N LEU A 22 9.06 -11.51 2.58
CA LEU A 22 8.22 -12.03 1.51
C LEU A 22 6.76 -11.55 1.64
N VAL A 23 6.20 -11.57 2.85
CA VAL A 23 4.85 -11.04 3.11
C VAL A 23 4.75 -9.55 2.78
N LEU A 24 5.74 -8.73 3.15
CA LEU A 24 5.76 -7.31 2.79
C LEU A 24 5.79 -7.09 1.27
N ILE A 25 6.57 -7.89 0.55
CA ILE A 25 6.59 -7.87 -0.93
C ILE A 25 5.20 -8.22 -1.48
N LEU A 26 4.58 -9.30 -1.00
CA LEU A 26 3.24 -9.70 -1.44
C LEU A 26 2.19 -8.62 -1.17
N ILE A 27 2.25 -7.96 -0.01
CA ILE A 27 1.36 -6.83 0.30
C ILE A 27 1.61 -5.68 -0.67
N GLY A 28 2.87 -5.33 -0.94
CA GLY A 28 3.22 -4.30 -1.92
C GLY A 28 2.65 -4.59 -3.32
N VAL A 29 2.79 -5.84 -3.79
CA VAL A 29 2.21 -6.30 -5.06
C VAL A 29 0.68 -6.20 -5.03
N ALA A 30 0.04 -6.66 -3.94
CA ALA A 30 -1.40 -6.59 -3.81
C ALA A 30 -1.93 -5.15 -3.89
N PHE A 31 -1.22 -4.19 -3.28
CA PHE A 31 -1.54 -2.77 -3.39
C PHE A 31 -1.42 -2.25 -4.83
N LEU A 32 -0.37 -2.62 -5.55
CA LEU A 32 -0.22 -2.20 -6.96
C LEU A 32 -1.29 -2.81 -7.88
N VAL A 33 -1.61 -4.09 -7.69
CA VAL A 33 -2.70 -4.75 -8.43
C VAL A 33 -4.03 -4.08 -8.12
N TYR A 34 -4.30 -3.78 -6.85
CA TYR A 34 -5.50 -3.06 -6.44
C TYR A 34 -5.56 -1.64 -7.00
N ALA A 35 -4.42 -0.93 -7.07
CA ALA A 35 -4.32 0.37 -7.72
C ALA A 35 -4.68 0.32 -9.20
N TYR A 36 -4.18 -0.69 -9.93
CA TYR A 36 -4.49 -0.91 -11.35
C TYR A 36 -5.97 -1.23 -11.58
N ILE A 37 -6.54 -2.15 -10.80
CA ILE A 37 -7.97 -2.48 -10.89
C ILE A 37 -8.82 -1.23 -10.62
N THR A 38 -8.52 -0.51 -9.55
CA THR A 38 -9.23 0.71 -9.16
C THR A 38 -9.12 1.80 -10.24
N HIS A 39 -7.95 1.94 -10.87
CA HIS A 39 -7.75 2.90 -11.96
C HIS A 39 -8.66 2.60 -13.15
N ASN A 40 -8.66 1.36 -13.63
CA ASN A 40 -9.47 0.97 -14.79
C ASN A 40 -10.97 1.12 -14.51
N ASP A 41 -11.38 0.70 -13.32
CA ASP A 41 -12.77 0.72 -12.87
C ASP A 41 -13.29 2.15 -12.66
N LEU A 42 -12.48 3.05 -12.08
CA LEU A 42 -12.84 4.47 -11.99
C LEU A 42 -12.83 5.17 -13.35
N THR A 43 -11.86 4.86 -14.21
CA THR A 43 -11.80 5.43 -15.58
C THR A 43 -13.02 4.99 -16.39
N GLN A 44 -13.42 3.72 -16.27
CA GLN A 44 -14.62 3.21 -16.91
C GLN A 44 -15.87 3.91 -16.37
N TRP A 45 -15.96 4.08 -15.05
CA TRP A 45 -17.06 4.82 -14.43
C TRP A 45 -17.13 6.29 -14.88
N GLU A 46 -15.99 6.97 -15.03
CA GLU A 46 -15.94 8.33 -15.59
C GLU A 46 -16.49 8.40 -17.02
N GLN A 47 -16.28 7.35 -17.82
CA GLN A 47 -16.75 7.27 -19.21
C GLN A 47 -18.24 6.90 -19.32
N GLU A 48 -18.71 5.97 -18.49
CA GLU A 48 -20.10 5.51 -18.49
C GLU A 48 -21.04 6.50 -17.80
N GLY A 49 -20.51 7.32 -16.89
CA GLY A 49 -21.27 8.24 -16.07
C GLY A 49 -22.13 7.53 -15.01
N GLY A 50 -22.77 8.32 -14.15
CA GLY A 50 -23.66 7.82 -13.10
C GLY A 50 -23.12 8.05 -11.68
N THR A 51 -23.74 7.40 -10.69
CA THR A 51 -23.39 7.59 -9.27
C THR A 51 -22.83 6.31 -8.70
N ARG A 52 -21.64 6.36 -8.09
CA ARG A 52 -21.00 5.19 -7.50
C ARG A 52 -20.72 5.40 -6.02
N PRO A 53 -21.00 4.41 -5.15
CA PRO A 53 -20.55 4.46 -3.77
C PRO A 53 -19.03 4.33 -3.70
N MET A 54 -18.38 5.37 -3.17
CA MET A 54 -16.93 5.39 -2.93
C MET A 54 -16.66 5.61 -1.44
N ASN A 55 -15.56 5.05 -0.94
CA ASN A 55 -15.16 5.30 0.44
C ASN A 55 -14.77 6.80 0.61
N ARG A 56 -14.91 7.34 1.83
CA ARG A 56 -14.69 8.77 2.09
C ARG A 56 -13.28 9.24 1.73
N LEU A 57 -12.26 8.42 1.97
CA LEU A 57 -10.87 8.79 1.67
C LEU A 57 -10.64 8.93 0.17
N PHE A 58 -11.12 7.96 -0.62
CA PHE A 58 -11.00 7.98 -2.07
C PHE A 58 -11.86 9.08 -2.65
N ALA A 59 -13.06 9.35 -2.10
CA ALA A 59 -13.89 10.47 -2.52
C ALA A 59 -13.14 11.80 -2.38
N VAL A 60 -12.55 12.08 -1.22
CA VAL A 60 -11.78 13.33 -1.00
C VAL A 60 -10.62 13.44 -1.98
N VAL A 61 -9.86 12.35 -2.19
CA VAL A 61 -8.68 12.37 -3.07
C VAL A 61 -9.09 12.51 -4.54
N TYR A 62 -10.17 11.83 -4.92
CA TYR A 62 -10.75 11.88 -6.24
C TYR A 62 -11.29 13.28 -6.56
N ASP A 63 -11.98 13.92 -5.63
CA ASP A 63 -12.51 15.27 -5.83
C ASP A 63 -11.40 16.31 -6.02
N MET A 64 -10.19 16.04 -5.52
CA MET A 64 -9.03 16.93 -5.65
C MET A 64 -8.22 16.70 -6.95
N VAL A 65 -7.99 15.44 -7.34
CA VAL A 65 -7.00 15.09 -8.39
C VAL A 65 -7.54 14.03 -9.39
N GLY A 66 -8.80 13.64 -9.27
CA GLY A 66 -9.45 12.61 -10.10
C GLY A 66 -8.91 11.20 -9.86
N VAL A 67 -9.14 10.31 -10.84
CA VAL A 67 -8.69 8.92 -10.81
C VAL A 67 -7.21 8.79 -10.47
N TRP A 68 -6.38 9.63 -11.08
CA TRP A 68 -4.94 9.62 -10.87
C TRP A 68 -4.54 9.84 -9.42
N GLY A 69 -5.27 10.67 -8.67
CA GLY A 69 -5.03 10.86 -7.24
C GLY A 69 -5.22 9.57 -6.44
N VAL A 70 -6.35 8.88 -6.68
CA VAL A 70 -6.67 7.63 -6.00
C VAL A 70 -5.66 6.54 -6.37
N THR A 71 -5.32 6.43 -7.66
CA THR A 71 -4.32 5.48 -8.15
C THR A 71 -2.95 5.73 -7.54
N SER A 72 -2.49 6.99 -7.52
CA SER A 72 -1.18 7.34 -6.94
C SER A 72 -1.12 7.10 -5.44
N LEU A 73 -2.22 7.35 -4.70
CA LEU A 73 -2.28 7.06 -3.26
C LEU A 73 -2.11 5.55 -2.99
N LEU A 74 -2.83 4.71 -3.75
CA LEU A 74 -2.71 3.26 -3.64
C LEU A 74 -1.33 2.77 -4.04
N ALA A 75 -0.77 3.30 -5.13
CA ALA A 75 0.58 2.98 -5.58
C ALA A 75 1.64 3.36 -4.56
N ALA A 76 1.52 4.55 -3.95
CA ALA A 76 2.40 4.99 -2.86
C ALA A 76 2.32 4.05 -1.65
N GLY A 77 1.14 3.55 -1.31
CA GLY A 77 0.96 2.50 -0.31
C GLY A 77 1.76 1.22 -0.65
N GLY A 78 1.68 0.76 -1.90
CA GLY A 78 2.47 -0.39 -2.38
C GLY A 78 3.98 -0.15 -2.29
N PHE A 79 4.45 1.01 -2.75
CA PHE A 79 5.87 1.38 -2.66
C PHE A 79 6.37 1.51 -1.23
N PHE A 80 5.53 1.99 -0.30
CA PHE A 80 5.85 2.01 1.11
C PHE A 80 6.15 0.60 1.64
N PHE A 81 5.32 -0.40 1.32
CA PHE A 81 5.58 -1.79 1.70
C PHE A 81 6.83 -2.37 1.05
N PHE A 82 7.14 -2.04 -0.20
CA PHE A 82 8.41 -2.44 -0.83
C PHE A 82 9.62 -1.79 -0.15
N TYR A 83 9.54 -0.51 0.21
CA TYR A 83 10.59 0.17 0.96
C TYR A 83 10.82 -0.50 2.32
N GLN A 84 9.74 -0.89 3.01
CA GLN A 84 9.83 -1.64 4.25
C GLN A 84 10.45 -3.03 4.05
N ALA A 85 10.07 -3.75 3.00
CA ALA A 85 10.68 -5.02 2.64
C ALA A 85 12.19 -4.88 2.37
N TYR A 86 12.58 -3.83 1.63
CA TYR A 86 13.98 -3.52 1.31
C TYR A 86 14.79 -3.20 2.57
N THR A 87 14.28 -2.33 3.45
CA THR A 87 14.95 -1.99 4.70
C THR A 87 15.07 -3.20 5.64
N ALA A 88 14.03 -4.04 5.73
CA ALA A 88 14.06 -5.28 6.50
C ALA A 88 15.08 -6.28 5.92
N TYR A 89 15.13 -6.44 4.59
CA TYR A 89 16.09 -7.29 3.91
C TYR A 89 17.54 -6.83 4.14
N ASN A 90 17.82 -5.54 4.01
CA ASN A 90 19.15 -4.97 4.25
C ASN A 90 19.61 -5.16 5.71
N LYS A 91 18.69 -5.09 6.68
CA LYS A 91 19.01 -5.40 8.08
C LYS A 91 19.40 -6.86 8.30
N LEU A 92 18.89 -7.78 7.47
CA LEU A 92 19.25 -9.20 7.54
C LEU A 92 20.60 -9.49 6.91
N LEU A 93 20.98 -8.77 5.86
CA LEU A 93 22.29 -8.92 5.20
C LEU A 93 23.45 -8.37 6.04
N LYS A 94 23.19 -7.36 6.88
CA LYS A 94 24.20 -6.75 7.77
C LYS A 94 24.36 -7.47 9.11
N LYS A 95 23.70 -8.62 9.28
CA LYS A 95 23.71 -9.43 10.50
C LYS A 95 24.64 -10.62 10.31
#